data_AF-A0A7W4GHG8-F1
#
_entry.id   AF-A0A7W4GHG8-F1
#
_cell.length_a   1.000
_cell.length_b   1.000
_cell.length_c   1.000
_cell.angle_alpha   90.00
_cell.angle_beta   90.00
_cell.angle_gamma   90.00
#
_symmetry.space_group_name_H-M   'P 1'
#
loop_
_entity.id
_entity.type
_entity.pdbx_description
1 polymer ?
#
loop_
_entity_poly.entity_id
_entity_poly.type
_entity_poly.pdbx_seq_one_letter_code
_entity_poly.pdbx_strand_id
1 'polypeptide(L)'
;SSSHGMAYLILCKFLLAFTRLLRGKANVTIHWPIDELGTLHHTNVKKIFDACENNNISVLGAFPNPESEVLSLFANRYIINKQTKKLQVVKPKANPLAARLSQRNTKTEMPTAEMTRAETAKEHI
;
A
#
# COMPACT_ATOMS: atom_id res chain seq x y z
N SER A 1 -2.38 27.21 6.49
CA SER A 1 -3.79 27.31 6.05
C SER A 1 -4.67 26.34 6.83
N SER A 2 -5.28 26.78 7.94
CA SER A 2 -6.00 25.89 8.89
C SER A 2 -7.50 25.70 8.62
N SER A 3 -8.14 26.54 7.79
CA SER A 3 -9.61 26.53 7.61
C SER A 3 -10.10 25.53 6.55
N HIS A 4 -9.46 25.46 5.38
CA HIS A 4 -9.92 24.62 4.26
C HIS A 4 -9.86 23.12 4.60
N GLY A 5 -8.77 22.68 5.24
CA GLY A 5 -8.62 21.27 5.63
C GLY A 5 -9.65 20.80 6.66
N MET A 6 -10.13 21.70 7.53
CA MET A 6 -11.16 21.38 8.53
C MET A 6 -12.55 21.29 7.91
N ALA A 7 -12.89 22.18 6.98
CA ALA A 7 -14.14 22.11 6.22
C ALA A 7 -14.25 20.77 5.48
N TYR A 8 -13.15 20.30 4.91
CA TYR A 8 -13.11 19.01 4.22
C TYR A 8 -13.32 17.83 5.16
N LEU A 9 -12.73 17.85 6.35
CA LEU A 9 -12.96 16.82 7.37
C LEU A 9 -14.43 16.76 7.80
N ILE A 10 -15.07 17.92 7.98
CA ILE A 10 -16.48 18.02 8.31
C ILE A 10 -17.32 17.41 7.17
N LEU A 11 -17.03 17.77 5.92
CA LEU A 11 -17.70 17.20 4.74
C LEU A 11 -17.54 15.68 4.67
N CYS A 12 -16.32 15.15 4.88
CA CYS A 12 -16.07 13.71 4.91
C CYS A 12 -16.89 13.01 6.01
N LYS A 13 -17.08 13.64 7.18
CA LYS A 13 -17.92 13.07 8.25
C LYS A 13 -19.40 13.02 7.87
N PHE A 14 -19.93 14.07 7.24
CA PHE A 14 -21.30 14.06 6.73
C PHE A 14 -21.49 13.02 5.63
N LEU A 15 -20.59 12.97 4.66
CA LEU A 15 -20.63 11.96 3.59
C LEU A 15 -20.56 10.54 4.15
N LEU A 16 -19.73 10.31 5.18
CA LEU A 16 -19.63 9.02 5.86
C LEU A 16 -20.93 8.65 6.57
N ALA A 17 -21.52 9.61 7.27
CA ALA A 17 -22.80 9.41 7.95
C ALA A 17 -23.92 9.06 6.95
N PHE A 18 -24.02 9.82 5.84
CA PHE A 18 -25.01 9.54 4.81
C PHE A 18 -24.77 8.22 4.10
N THR A 19 -23.52 7.87 3.82
CA THR A 19 -23.18 6.58 3.20
C THR A 19 -23.54 5.42 4.12
N ARG A 20 -23.29 5.54 5.43
CA ARG A 20 -23.72 4.55 6.43
C ARG A 20 -25.23 4.44 6.52
N LEU A 21 -25.93 5.58 6.49
CA LEU A 21 -27.40 5.64 6.52
C LEU A 21 -28.01 4.94 5.30
N LEU A 22 -27.53 5.26 4.09
CA LEU A 22 -28.04 4.71 2.84
C LEU A 22 -27.68 3.22 2.65
N ARG A 23 -26.49 2.79 3.10
CA ARG A 23 -26.10 1.37 3.06
C ARG A 23 -26.96 0.50 3.95
N GLY A 24 -27.39 1.02 5.10
CA GLY A 24 -28.08 0.23 6.12
C GLY A 24 -27.26 -0.98 6.54
N LYS A 25 -27.85 -2.17 6.40
CA LYS A 25 -27.23 -3.47 6.75
C LYS A 25 -26.59 -4.20 5.57
N ALA A 26 -26.53 -3.58 4.39
CA ALA A 26 -25.97 -4.24 3.20
C ALA A 26 -24.46 -4.48 3.37
N ASN A 27 -24.04 -5.73 3.17
CA ASN A 27 -22.63 -6.11 3.14
C ASN A 27 -22.04 -5.85 1.75
N VAL A 28 -21.84 -4.57 1.43
CA VAL A 28 -21.32 -4.12 0.14
C VAL A 28 -20.13 -3.19 0.34
N THR A 29 -19.18 -3.24 -0.59
CA THR A 29 -18.09 -2.27 -0.66
C THR A 29 -18.56 -1.05 -1.41
N ILE A 30 -18.42 0.13 -0.80
CA ILE A 30 -18.79 1.39 -1.43
C ILE A 30 -17.54 2.05 -1.98
N HIS A 31 -17.58 2.46 -3.25
CA HIS A 31 -16.48 3.18 -3.87
C HIS A 31 -16.70 4.69 -3.73
N TRP A 32 -15.74 5.38 -3.13
CA TRP A 32 -15.75 6.84 -3.00
C TRP A 32 -14.67 7.45 -3.90
N PRO A 33 -15.07 8.15 -4.97
CA PRO A 33 -14.14 9.00 -5.70
C PRO A 33 -13.89 10.29 -4.90
N ILE A 34 -12.66 10.51 -4.46
CA ILE A 34 -12.23 11.74 -3.79
C ILE A 34 -11.17 12.42 -4.64
N ASP A 35 -11.51 13.60 -5.16
CA ASP A 35 -10.56 14.44 -5.89
C ASP A 35 -9.84 15.41 -4.94
N GLU A 36 -8.69 15.92 -5.39
CA GLU A 36 -7.92 16.97 -4.69
C GLU A 36 -7.43 16.60 -3.28
N LEU A 37 -7.33 15.31 -2.97
CA LEU A 37 -6.90 14.84 -1.64
C LEU A 37 -5.48 15.32 -1.26
N GLY A 38 -4.65 15.65 -2.25
CA GLY A 38 -3.32 16.24 -2.05
C GLY A 38 -3.34 17.69 -1.54
N THR A 39 -4.48 18.36 -1.52
CA THR A 39 -4.64 19.70 -0.92
C THR A 39 -4.80 19.65 0.60
N LEU A 40 -5.05 18.47 1.16
CA LEU A 40 -5.22 18.26 2.59
C LEU A 40 -3.90 17.90 3.26
N HIS A 41 -3.76 18.32 4.51
CA HIS A 41 -2.63 17.92 5.34
C HIS A 41 -2.60 16.40 5.54
N HIS A 42 -1.42 15.78 5.44
CA HIS A 42 -1.24 14.32 5.50
C HIS A 42 -1.95 13.66 6.69
N THR A 43 -1.91 14.30 7.86
CA THR A 43 -2.55 13.80 9.09
C THR A 43 -4.07 13.66 8.95
N ASN A 44 -4.69 14.59 8.22
CA ASN A 44 -6.14 14.59 7.99
C ASN A 44 -6.52 13.58 6.91
N VAL A 45 -5.69 13.45 5.86
CA VAL A 45 -5.85 12.40 4.83
C VAL A 45 -5.83 11.03 5.48
N LYS A 46 -4.86 10.74 6.36
CA LYS A 46 -4.79 9.46 7.06
C LYS A 46 -6.07 9.16 7.85
N LYS A 47 -6.61 10.14 8.59
CA LYS A 47 -7.87 9.98 9.34
C LYS A 47 -9.07 9.64 8.44
N ILE A 48 -9.10 10.19 7.23
CA ILE A 48 -10.15 9.89 6.24
C ILE A 48 -10.00 8.44 5.74
N PHE A 49 -8.77 8.01 5.44
CA PHE A 49 -8.48 6.65 4.97
C PHE A 49 -8.84 5.61 6.02
N ASP A 50 -8.34 5.81 7.25
CA ASP A 50 -8.66 4.94 8.39
C ASP A 50 -10.19 4.86 8.61
N ALA A 51 -10.92 5.98 8.47
CA ALA A 51 -12.37 5.99 8.61
C ALA A 51 -13.09 5.26 7.47
N CYS A 52 -12.60 5.36 6.23
CA CYS A 52 -13.17 4.68 5.07
C CYS A 52 -12.94 3.16 5.15
N GLU A 53 -11.72 2.73 5.46
CA GLU A 53 -11.35 1.32 5.61
C GLU A 53 -12.20 0.63 6.68
N ASN A 54 -12.33 1.24 7.87
CA ASN A 54 -13.20 0.77 8.95
C ASN A 54 -14.69 0.70 8.60
N ASN A 55 -15.10 1.32 7.49
CA ASN A 55 -16.47 1.31 7.01
C ASN A 55 -16.64 0.54 5.71
N ASN A 56 -15.67 -0.28 5.29
CA ASN A 56 -15.71 -1.02 4.03
C ASN A 56 -15.94 -0.11 2.81
N ILE A 57 -15.26 1.04 2.82
CA ILE A 57 -15.29 2.05 1.74
C ILE A 57 -13.94 2.05 1.05
N SER A 58 -13.95 1.79 -0.26
CA SER A 58 -12.77 1.86 -1.12
C SER A 58 -12.63 3.25 -1.71
N VAL A 59 -11.53 3.93 -1.38
CA VAL A 59 -11.26 5.29 -1.86
C VAL A 59 -10.50 5.23 -3.19
N LEU A 60 -10.95 6.02 -4.16
CA LEU A 60 -10.27 6.26 -5.43
C LEU A 60 -9.93 7.75 -5.51
N GLY A 61 -8.68 8.08 -5.84
CA GLY A 61 -8.27 9.48 -5.98
C GLY A 61 -7.40 9.70 -7.21
N ALA A 62 -7.44 10.93 -7.73
CA ALA A 62 -6.60 11.39 -8.82
C ALA A 62 -5.60 12.43 -8.29
N PHE A 63 -4.34 12.29 -8.66
CA PHE A 63 -3.27 13.18 -8.20
C PHE A 63 -2.43 13.63 -9.40
N PRO A 64 -2.62 14.86 -9.90
CA PRO A 64 -1.79 15.38 -10.98
C PRO A 64 -0.33 15.57 -10.52
N ASN A 65 -0.15 16.03 -9.28
CA ASN A 65 1.14 16.21 -8.62
C ASN A 65 1.13 15.46 -7.28
N PRO A 66 1.47 14.17 -7.26
CA PRO A 66 1.35 13.37 -6.05
C PRO A 66 2.51 13.61 -5.07
N GLU A 67 2.17 13.89 -3.81
CA GLU A 67 3.15 13.87 -2.72
C GLU A 67 3.44 12.44 -2.26
N SER A 68 4.71 12.13 -1.97
CA SER A 68 5.13 10.78 -1.60
C SER A 68 4.44 10.25 -0.33
N GLU A 69 4.14 11.13 0.62
CA GLU A 69 3.47 10.76 1.87
C GLU A 69 2.04 10.31 1.62
N VAL A 70 1.29 11.04 0.80
CA VAL A 70 -0.09 10.68 0.43
C VAL A 70 -0.13 9.41 -0.41
N LEU A 71 0.80 9.23 -1.36
CA LEU A 71 0.90 8.00 -2.17
C LEU A 71 1.16 6.75 -1.33
N SER A 72 1.83 6.89 -0.18
CA SER A 72 2.11 5.75 0.69
C SER A 72 0.85 5.15 1.33
N LEU A 73 -0.22 5.94 1.43
CA LEU A 73 -1.52 5.52 1.98
C LEU A 73 -2.34 4.66 1.01
N PHE A 74 -1.99 4.65 -0.28
CA PHE A 74 -2.70 3.88 -1.29
C PHE A 74 -2.04 2.52 -1.53
N ALA A 75 -2.82 1.45 -1.45
CA ALA A 75 -2.37 0.10 -1.81
C ALA A 75 -2.06 0.01 -3.32
N ASN A 76 -2.96 0.55 -4.15
CA ASN A 76 -2.88 0.50 -5.59
C ASN A 76 -2.59 1.90 -6.15
N ARG A 77 -1.57 2.00 -7.00
CA ARG A 77 -1.15 3.26 -7.62
C ARG A 77 -0.92 3.05 -9.10
N TYR A 78 -1.45 3.99 -9.88
CA TYR A 78 -1.33 3.97 -11.33
C TYR A 78 -0.92 5.34 -11.84
N ILE A 79 -0.06 5.36 -12.86
CA ILE A 79 0.32 6.56 -13.60
C ILE A 79 -0.27 6.45 -15.01
N ILE A 80 -0.96 7.50 -15.45
CA ILE A 80 -1.44 7.63 -16.82
C ILE A 80 -0.44 8.50 -17.58
N ASN A 81 0.22 7.94 -18.58
CA ASN A 81 1.09 8.71 -19.46
C ASN A 81 0.22 9.51 -20.45
N LYS A 82 0.29 10.85 -20.40
CA LYS A 82 -0.54 11.74 -21.24
C LYS A 82 -0.29 11.58 -22.74
N GLN A 83 0.93 11.24 -23.16
CA GLN A 83 1.31 11.13 -24.56
C GLN A 83 0.89 9.77 -25.13
N THR A 84 1.24 8.69 -24.43
CA THR A 84 0.97 7.32 -24.90
C THR A 84 -0.42 6.83 -24.54
N LYS A 85 -1.15 7.54 -23.65
CA LYS A 85 -2.44 7.15 -23.05
C LYS A 85 -2.41 5.77 -22.39
N LYS A 86 -1.22 5.29 -22.01
CA LYS A 86 -1.02 3.99 -21.35
C LYS A 86 -1.02 4.14 -19.83
N LEU A 87 -1.62 3.14 -19.17
CA LEU A 87 -1.61 2.99 -17.72
C LEU A 87 -0.37 2.21 -17.28
N GLN A 88 0.34 2.70 -16.27
CA GLN A 88 1.49 2.04 -15.67
C GLN A 88 1.25 1.81 -14.19
N VAL A 89 1.55 0.60 -13.70
CA VAL A 89 1.40 0.24 -12.28
C VAL A 89 2.64 0.72 -11.52
N VAL A 90 2.43 1.49 -10.45
CA VAL A 90 3.51 1.98 -9.60
C VAL A 90 3.71 1.03 -8.43
N LYS A 91 4.70 0.13 -8.58
CA LYS A 91 5.13 -0.72 -7.47
C LYS A 91 5.83 0.13 -6.40
N PRO A 92 5.56 -0.10 -5.11
CA PRO A 92 6.31 0.56 -4.05
C PRO A 92 7.80 0.19 -4.19
N LYS A 93 8.69 1.14 -3.87
CA LYS A 93 10.14 0.90 -3.90
C LYS A 93 10.46 -0.27 -2.98
N ALA A 94 10.89 -1.40 -3.54
CA ALA A 94 11.34 -2.54 -2.76
C ALA A 94 12.57 -2.10 -1.96
N ASN A 95 12.54 -2.28 -0.63
CA ASN A 95 13.68 -1.93 0.20
C ASN A 95 14.84 -2.88 -0.12
N PRO A 96 15.95 -2.42 -0.71
CA PRO A 96 17.07 -3.29 -1.09
C PRO A 96 17.68 -4.00 0.12
N LEU A 97 17.55 -3.43 1.33
CA LEU A 97 18.00 -4.07 2.57
C LEU A 97 17.14 -5.29 2.94
N ALA A 98 15.82 -5.22 2.73
CA ALA A 98 14.92 -6.35 3.00
C ALA A 98 15.22 -7.54 2.08
N ALA A 99 15.58 -7.27 0.82
CA ALA A 99 16.03 -8.30 -0.13
C ALA A 99 17.37 -8.94 0.28
N ARG A 100 18.31 -8.13 0.79
CA ARG A 100 19.60 -8.63 1.29
C ARG A 100 19.47 -9.43 2.59
N LEU A 101 18.55 -9.06 3.48
CA LEU A 101 18.26 -9.77 4.73
C LEU A 101 17.63 -11.14 4.48
N SER A 102 16.67 -11.22 3.56
CA SER A 102 16.05 -12.51 3.18
C SER A 102 17.04 -13.47 2.50
N GLN A 103 18.00 -12.94 1.72
CA GLN A 103 19.12 -13.74 1.18
C GLN A 103 20.10 -14.24 2.25
N ARG A 104 20.27 -13.50 3.36
CA ARG A 104 21.16 -13.92 4.45
C ARG A 104 20.53 -15.03 5.31
N ASN A 105 19.21 -14.97 5.53
CA ASN A 105 18.50 -15.99 6.29
C ASN A 105 18.47 -17.34 5.55
N THR A 106 18.22 -17.36 4.23
CA THR A 106 18.23 -18.61 3.44
C THR A 106 19.61 -19.26 3.31
N LYS A 107 20.70 -18.49 3.44
CA LYS A 107 22.07 -19.05 3.40
C LYS A 107 22.46 -19.77 4.71
N THR A 108 21.70 -19.61 5.79
CA THR A 108 22.02 -20.17 7.11
C THR A 108 21.39 -21.56 7.32
N GLU A 109 20.46 -22.00 6.45
CA GLU A 109 19.69 -23.25 6.63
C GLU A 109 20.13 -24.44 5.76
N MET A 110 21.27 -24.40 5.05
CA MET A 110 21.79 -25.59 4.36
C MET A 110 22.70 -26.45 5.28
N PRO A 111 22.47 -27.77 5.42
CA PRO A 111 23.02 -28.58 6.50
C PRO A 111 24.45 -29.05 6.23
N THR A 112 25.27 -29.06 7.27
CA THR A 112 26.68 -29.54 7.32
C THR A 112 26.82 -31.08 7.21
N ALA A 113 25.92 -31.78 6.54
CA ALA A 113 25.86 -33.24 6.56
C ALA A 113 26.10 -33.85 5.18
N GLU A 114 27.27 -33.65 4.57
CA GLU A 114 27.80 -34.51 3.50
C GLU A 114 29.27 -34.20 3.23
N MET A 115 30.14 -34.49 4.20
CA MET A 115 31.59 -34.51 3.98
C MET A 115 32.27 -35.52 4.90
N THR A 116 31.83 -36.78 4.86
CA THR A 116 32.51 -37.91 5.53
C THR A 116 32.17 -39.22 4.82
N ARG A 117 32.50 -39.36 3.53
CA ARG A 117 32.54 -40.69 2.89
C ARG A 117 33.31 -40.81 1.57
N ALA A 118 34.43 -40.11 1.45
CA ALA A 118 35.30 -40.29 0.29
C ALA A 118 36.79 -40.21 0.67
N GLU A 119 37.25 -41.02 1.63
CA GLU A 119 38.69 -41.12 1.88
C GLU A 119 39.21 -42.47 2.44
N THR A 120 38.40 -43.52 2.51
CA THR A 120 38.86 -44.85 2.96
C THR A 120 38.38 -45.98 2.04
N ALA A 121 38.96 -46.05 0.84
CA ALA A 121 38.96 -47.28 0.03
C ALA A 121 40.07 -47.23 -1.04
N LYS A 122 41.31 -46.95 -0.59
CA LYS A 122 42.53 -47.27 -1.34
C LYS A 122 43.58 -47.78 -0.35
N GLU A 123 43.28 -48.88 0.31
CA GLU A 123 44.34 -49.74 0.86
C GLU A 123 43.80 -51.16 1.08
N HIS A 124 44.59 -52.11 0.58
CA HIS A 124 44.51 -53.56 0.76
C HIS A 124 43.59 -54.42 -0.15
N ILE A 125 44.32 -55.05 -1.10
CA ILE A 125 44.15 -56.38 -1.73
C ILE A 125 43.22 -56.44 -2.95
#